data_AF-A0A9P8TIS9-F1
#
_entry.id   AF-A0A9P8TIS9-F1
#
_cell.length_a   1.000
_cell.length_b   1.000
_cell.length_c   1.000
_cell.angle_alpha   90.00
_cell.angle_beta   90.00
_cell.angle_gamma   90.00
#
_symmetry.space_group_name_H-M   'P 1'
#
loop_
_entity.id
_entity.type
_entity.pdbx_description
1 polymer ?
#
loop_
_entity_poly.entity_id
_entity_poly.type
_entity_poly.pdbx_seq_one_letter_code
_entity_poly.pdbx_strand_id
1 'polypeptide(L)'
;MDDLSKRQRRLRDEQKIQNYRALSSKVLENKVNRLYNDFVFKQTTALLAENPEFYTIWNYRRDIITNHYVPSLPQKELISLFEEELKFIMFKLKDYPKVYWIWNHRRWTLENHPVANWEFELKIVSKLLSQDSRNYHGWHYRRSIIKEIEKSIGKSLALQEFHYTTEMINSNFSNFSAWHNRSKLIPVLLKSKPTTEFDDVLSFLKKELYLLKNAIYTDPEDQSAWIYLRWLLTDDIFVTSISKGDYIEILSEERANIKELNELEKDDNNGLDNNWCLKTLVTIENLLIRFDDKNYQEDVINSLKKLIEADPLRKNMYIDRLEL
;
A
#
# COMPACT_ATOMS: atom_id res chain seq x y z
N MET A 1 -31.13 -26.45 -23.69
CA MET A 1 -31.31 -25.15 -22.97
C MET A 1 -30.01 -24.37 -22.86
N ASP A 2 -28.89 -25.00 -22.50
CA ASP A 2 -27.58 -24.33 -22.32
C ASP A 2 -27.02 -23.70 -23.62
N ASP A 3 -27.18 -24.36 -24.77
CA ASP A 3 -26.63 -23.88 -26.05
C ASP A 3 -27.37 -22.63 -26.63
N LEU A 4 -28.69 -22.56 -26.46
CA LEU A 4 -29.49 -21.39 -26.87
C LEU A 4 -29.14 -20.16 -26.02
N SER A 5 -28.94 -20.33 -24.71
CA SER A 5 -28.51 -19.26 -23.81
C SER A 5 -27.10 -18.75 -24.16
N LYS A 6 -26.17 -19.67 -24.46
CA LYS A 6 -24.81 -19.34 -24.94
C LYS A 6 -24.85 -18.57 -26.26
N ARG A 7 -25.67 -18.99 -27.22
CA ARG A 7 -25.84 -18.29 -28.51
C ARG A 7 -26.43 -16.89 -28.32
N GLN A 8 -27.46 -16.73 -27.49
CA GLN A 8 -28.05 -15.42 -27.18
C GLN A 8 -27.06 -14.49 -26.47
N ARG A 9 -26.22 -15.01 -25.57
CA ARG A 9 -25.14 -14.22 -24.95
C ARG A 9 -24.13 -13.74 -25.99
N ARG A 10 -23.67 -14.62 -26.89
CA ARG A 10 -22.73 -14.26 -27.97
C ARG A 10 -23.27 -13.15 -28.87
N LEU A 11 -24.53 -13.23 -29.28
CA LEU A 11 -25.14 -12.19 -30.12
C LEU A 11 -25.22 -10.83 -29.40
N ARG A 12 -25.54 -10.83 -28.10
CA ARG A 12 -25.52 -9.60 -27.29
C ARG A 12 -24.12 -9.02 -27.14
N ASP A 13 -23.12 -9.88 -26.90
CA ASP A 13 -21.73 -9.45 -26.77
C ASP A 13 -21.18 -8.92 -28.10
N GLU A 14 -21.54 -9.54 -29.23
CA GLU A 14 -21.17 -9.08 -30.57
C GLU A 14 -21.73 -7.68 -30.87
N GLN A 15 -23.02 -7.45 -30.61
CA GLN A 15 -23.63 -6.13 -30.79
C GLN A 15 -22.97 -5.08 -29.89
N LYS A 16 -22.66 -5.42 -28.63
CA LYS A 16 -21.93 -4.53 -27.72
C LYS A 16 -20.54 -4.18 -28.26
N ILE A 17 -19.80 -5.16 -28.76
CA ILE A 17 -18.47 -4.96 -29.35
C ILE A 17 -18.54 -4.04 -30.57
N GLN A 18 -19.52 -4.25 -31.46
CA GLN A 18 -19.71 -3.40 -32.64
C GLN A 18 -19.99 -1.95 -32.22
N ASN A 19 -20.91 -1.74 -31.29
CA ASN A 19 -21.25 -0.40 -30.78
C ASN A 19 -20.04 0.27 -30.11
N TYR A 20 -19.30 -0.48 -29.28
CA TYR A 20 -18.09 0.01 -28.62
C TYR A 20 -17.01 0.41 -29.62
N ARG A 21 -16.76 -0.40 -30.65
CA ARG A 21 -15.78 -0.10 -31.70
C ARG A 21 -16.16 1.13 -32.52
N ALA A 22 -17.44 1.26 -32.87
CA ALA A 22 -17.94 2.43 -33.59
C ALA A 22 -17.75 3.71 -32.76
N LEU A 23 -18.17 3.69 -31.48
CA LEU A 23 -17.99 4.83 -30.58
C LEU A 23 -16.51 5.16 -30.36
N SER A 24 -15.68 4.15 -30.10
CA SER A 24 -14.23 4.32 -29.92
C SER A 24 -13.59 5.00 -31.13
N SER A 25 -13.87 4.49 -32.33
CA SER A 25 -13.32 5.03 -33.58
C SER A 25 -13.74 6.49 -33.76
N LYS A 26 -15.02 6.80 -33.48
CA LYS A 26 -15.52 8.17 -33.61
C LYS A 26 -14.89 9.14 -32.61
N VAL A 27 -14.74 8.73 -31.35
CA VAL A 27 -14.11 9.57 -30.32
C VAL A 27 -12.62 9.78 -30.60
N LEU A 28 -11.92 8.76 -31.10
CA LEU A 28 -10.52 8.89 -31.49
C LEU A 28 -10.34 9.79 -32.72
N GLU A 29 -11.23 9.72 -33.71
CA GLU A 29 -11.25 10.64 -34.84
C GLU A 29 -11.44 12.09 -34.36
N ASN A 30 -12.42 12.34 -33.48
CA ASN A 30 -12.65 13.66 -32.89
C ASN A 30 -11.40 14.17 -32.14
N LYS A 31 -10.69 13.27 -31.42
CA LYS A 31 -9.43 13.59 -30.74
C LYS A 31 -8.35 14.04 -31.71
N VAL A 32 -8.16 13.30 -32.82
CA VAL A 32 -7.18 13.65 -33.86
C VAL A 32 -7.50 15.03 -34.45
N ASN A 33 -8.79 15.32 -34.66
CA ASN A 33 -9.27 16.60 -35.17
C ASN A 33 -9.32 17.72 -34.10
N ARG A 34 -8.88 17.44 -32.86
CA ARG A 34 -8.89 18.39 -31.72
C ARG A 34 -10.25 19.05 -31.49
N LEU A 35 -11.33 18.29 -31.67
CA LEU A 35 -12.68 18.80 -31.46
C LEU A 35 -12.99 18.86 -29.96
N TYR A 36 -13.16 20.06 -29.40
CA TYR A 36 -13.49 20.24 -27.99
C TYR A 36 -14.86 20.89 -27.85
N ASN A 37 -15.84 20.14 -27.37
CA ASN A 37 -17.21 20.62 -27.10
C ASN A 37 -17.99 19.63 -26.21
N ASP A 38 -19.19 20.03 -25.79
CA ASP A 38 -20.06 19.24 -24.91
C ASP A 38 -20.47 17.88 -25.49
N PHE A 39 -20.65 17.82 -26.81
CA PHE A 39 -21.06 16.58 -27.47
C PHE A 39 -19.95 15.53 -27.35
N VAL A 40 -18.70 15.89 -27.66
CA VAL A 40 -17.58 14.96 -27.54
C VAL A 40 -17.28 14.64 -26.08
N PHE A 41 -17.44 15.60 -25.16
CA PHE A 41 -17.31 15.35 -23.73
C PHE A 41 -18.26 14.23 -23.27
N LYS A 42 -19.54 14.27 -23.67
CA LYS A 42 -20.51 13.20 -23.37
C LYS A 42 -20.12 11.86 -23.99
N GLN A 43 -19.54 11.86 -25.19
CA GLN A 43 -19.04 10.63 -25.81
C GLN A 43 -17.87 10.02 -25.01
N THR A 44 -16.97 10.85 -24.45
CA THR A 44 -15.92 10.34 -23.54
C THR A 44 -16.54 9.72 -22.28
N THR A 45 -17.61 10.31 -21.72
CA THR A 45 -18.35 9.74 -20.58
C THR A 45 -18.91 8.36 -20.93
N ALA A 46 -19.58 8.23 -22.09
CA ALA A 46 -20.15 6.95 -22.54
C ALA A 46 -19.07 5.88 -22.75
N LEU A 47 -17.93 6.27 -23.31
CA LEU A 47 -16.85 5.32 -23.57
C LEU A 47 -16.13 4.86 -22.31
N LEU A 48 -15.89 5.78 -21.36
CA LEU A 48 -15.34 5.47 -20.04
C LEU A 48 -16.36 4.77 -19.14
N ALA A 49 -17.66 4.87 -19.46
CA ALA A 49 -18.68 4.09 -18.77
C ALA A 49 -18.48 2.59 -19.00
N GLU A 50 -18.17 2.22 -20.25
CA GLU A 50 -17.93 0.84 -20.70
C GLU A 50 -16.50 0.36 -20.44
N ASN A 51 -15.48 1.21 -20.64
CA ASN A 51 -14.07 0.85 -20.46
C ASN A 51 -13.26 1.97 -19.77
N PRO A 52 -13.17 1.95 -18.43
CA PRO A 52 -12.37 2.92 -17.68
C PRO A 52 -10.85 2.70 -17.78
N GLU A 53 -10.38 1.58 -18.34
CA GLU A 53 -8.93 1.36 -18.58
C GLU A 53 -8.42 2.10 -19.83
N PHE A 54 -9.32 2.70 -20.62
CA PHE A 54 -8.95 3.34 -21.88
C PHE A 54 -8.33 4.73 -21.65
N TYR A 55 -7.05 4.74 -21.27
CA TYR A 55 -6.29 5.94 -20.90
C TYR A 55 -6.30 7.09 -21.90
N THR A 56 -6.32 6.78 -23.19
CA THR A 56 -6.35 7.79 -24.25
C THR A 56 -7.61 8.66 -24.15
N ILE A 57 -8.71 8.08 -23.67
CA ILE A 57 -9.99 8.77 -23.50
C ILE A 57 -9.98 9.64 -22.25
N TRP A 58 -9.34 9.21 -21.16
CA TRP A 58 -9.10 10.07 -20.00
C TRP A 58 -8.24 11.29 -20.38
N ASN A 59 -7.18 11.10 -21.17
CA ASN A 59 -6.36 12.20 -21.66
C ASN A 59 -7.18 13.16 -22.53
N TYR A 60 -7.98 12.64 -23.45
CA TYR A 60 -8.81 13.49 -24.30
C TYR A 60 -9.91 14.22 -23.51
N ARG A 61 -10.47 13.57 -22.49
CA ARG A 61 -11.42 14.20 -21.57
C ARG A 61 -10.79 15.38 -20.82
N ARG A 62 -9.52 15.25 -20.37
CA ARG A 62 -8.73 16.35 -19.81
C ARG A 62 -8.51 17.46 -20.83
N ASP A 63 -8.14 17.12 -22.06
CA ASP A 63 -7.97 18.11 -23.14
C ASP A 63 -9.26 18.91 -23.37
N ILE A 64 -10.43 18.25 -23.37
CA ILE A 64 -11.72 18.94 -23.51
C ILE A 64 -11.97 19.86 -22.31
N ILE A 65 -11.75 19.41 -21.07
CA ILE A 65 -11.92 20.25 -19.88
C ILE A 65 -11.02 21.49 -19.95
N THR A 66 -9.75 21.30 -20.26
CA THR A 66 -8.76 22.40 -20.32
C THR A 66 -9.00 23.36 -21.48
N ASN A 67 -9.37 22.88 -22.66
CA ASN A 67 -9.43 23.72 -23.87
C ASN A 67 -10.82 24.25 -24.19
N HIS A 68 -11.90 23.65 -23.66
CA HIS A 68 -13.27 24.10 -23.89
C HIS A 68 -13.88 24.72 -22.62
N TYR A 69 -13.87 24.01 -21.50
CA TYR A 69 -14.59 24.46 -20.30
C TYR A 69 -13.84 25.51 -19.49
N VAL A 70 -12.55 25.28 -19.17
CA VAL A 70 -11.73 26.22 -18.38
C VAL A 70 -11.72 27.64 -18.94
N PRO A 71 -11.51 27.87 -20.25
CA PRO A 71 -11.51 29.24 -20.80
C PRO A 71 -12.90 29.84 -21.00
N SER A 72 -13.96 29.02 -21.07
CA SER A 72 -15.30 29.49 -21.48
C SER A 72 -16.29 29.64 -20.32
N LEU A 73 -16.10 28.93 -19.21
CA LEU A 73 -17.05 28.95 -18.10
C LEU A 73 -16.69 30.01 -17.04
N PRO A 74 -17.68 30.74 -16.49
CA PRO A 74 -17.49 31.52 -15.28
C PRO A 74 -17.03 30.63 -14.11
N GLN A 75 -16.30 31.21 -13.15
CA GLN A 75 -15.71 30.46 -12.03
C GLN A 75 -16.72 29.57 -11.28
N LYS A 76 -17.95 30.05 -11.05
CA LYS A 76 -19.00 29.28 -10.37
C LYS A 76 -19.40 28.02 -11.15
N GLU A 77 -19.55 28.14 -12.46
CA GLU A 77 -19.89 27.01 -13.34
C GLU A 77 -18.71 26.06 -13.49
N LEU A 78 -17.48 26.58 -13.52
CA LEU A 78 -16.27 25.78 -13.55
C LEU A 78 -16.13 24.93 -12.28
N ILE A 79 -16.38 25.50 -11.09
CA ILE A 79 -16.42 24.75 -9.83
C ILE A 79 -17.47 23.64 -9.92
N SER A 80 -18.68 23.95 -10.40
CA SER A 80 -19.74 22.95 -10.56
C SER A 80 -19.33 21.82 -11.50
N LEU A 81 -18.63 22.11 -12.60
CA LEU A 81 -18.12 21.10 -13.54
C LEU A 81 -17.14 20.15 -12.85
N PHE A 82 -16.17 20.68 -12.11
CA PHE A 82 -15.18 19.84 -11.42
C PHE A 82 -15.82 19.00 -10.30
N GLU A 83 -16.82 19.53 -9.58
CA GLU A 83 -17.57 18.75 -8.58
C GLU A 83 -18.36 17.59 -9.22
N GLU A 84 -19.01 17.83 -10.37
CA GLU A 84 -19.67 16.77 -11.14
C GLU A 84 -18.65 15.75 -11.68
N GLU A 85 -17.46 16.19 -12.08
CA GLU A 85 -16.39 15.30 -12.52
C GLU A 85 -15.89 14.43 -11.36
N LEU A 86 -15.72 14.99 -10.15
CA LEU A 86 -15.36 14.23 -8.95
C LEU A 86 -16.43 13.20 -8.57
N LYS A 87 -17.72 13.49 -8.80
CA LYS A 87 -18.82 12.53 -8.62
C LYS A 87 -18.77 11.40 -9.65
N PHE A 88 -18.55 11.73 -10.93
CA PHE A 88 -18.37 10.74 -11.99
C PHE A 88 -17.21 9.78 -11.69
N ILE A 89 -16.07 10.33 -11.28
CA ILE A 89 -14.90 9.56 -10.87
C ILE A 89 -15.21 8.68 -9.67
N MET A 90 -15.91 9.20 -8.65
CA MET A 90 -16.28 8.43 -7.46
C MET A 90 -17.22 7.27 -7.82
N PHE A 91 -18.16 7.48 -8.74
CA PHE A 91 -18.99 6.40 -9.27
C PHE A 91 -18.11 5.30 -9.91
N LYS A 92 -17.10 5.68 -10.70
CA LYS A 92 -16.18 4.72 -11.32
C LYS A 92 -15.25 4.03 -10.34
N LEU A 93 -14.78 4.71 -9.28
CA LEU A 93 -13.97 4.10 -8.23
C LEU A 93 -14.71 3.01 -7.45
N LYS A 94 -16.04 3.12 -7.31
CA LYS A 94 -16.84 2.07 -6.64
C LYS A 94 -16.80 0.75 -7.40
N ASP A 95 -16.91 0.82 -8.73
CA ASP A 95 -16.92 -0.38 -9.59
C ASP A 95 -15.50 -0.85 -9.93
N TYR A 96 -14.56 0.08 -10.05
CA TYR A 96 -13.21 -0.14 -10.59
C TYR A 96 -12.11 0.47 -9.70
N PRO A 97 -12.01 0.10 -8.40
CA PRO A 97 -11.10 0.74 -7.44
C PRO A 97 -9.61 0.50 -7.70
N LYS A 98 -9.25 -0.33 -8.69
CA LYS A 98 -7.87 -0.72 -9.03
C LYS A 98 -7.44 -0.26 -10.42
N VAL A 99 -8.22 0.61 -11.07
CA VAL A 99 -7.85 1.19 -12.37
C VAL A 99 -7.00 2.43 -12.15
N TYR A 100 -5.76 2.38 -12.64
CA TYR A 100 -4.77 3.46 -12.46
C TYR A 100 -5.29 4.82 -12.95
N TRP A 101 -5.97 4.84 -14.09
CA TRP A 101 -6.40 6.07 -14.76
C TRP A 101 -7.51 6.81 -14.01
N ILE A 102 -8.34 6.11 -13.24
CA ILE A 102 -9.37 6.77 -12.43
C ILE A 102 -8.71 7.56 -11.29
N TRP A 103 -7.74 6.96 -10.59
CA TRP A 103 -6.98 7.64 -9.54
C TRP A 103 -6.13 8.80 -10.09
N ASN A 104 -5.48 8.57 -11.24
CA ASN A 104 -4.71 9.62 -11.92
C ASN A 104 -5.58 10.81 -12.32
N HIS A 105 -6.76 10.53 -12.91
CA HIS A 105 -7.69 11.56 -13.32
C HIS A 105 -8.29 12.28 -12.11
N ARG A 106 -8.63 11.58 -11.02
CA ARG A 106 -9.08 12.20 -9.77
C ARG A 106 -8.10 13.22 -9.23
N ARG A 107 -6.82 12.84 -9.17
CA ARG A 107 -5.75 13.73 -8.72
C ARG A 107 -5.64 14.95 -9.63
N TRP A 108 -5.61 14.75 -10.95
CA TRP A 108 -5.58 15.85 -11.92
C TRP A 108 -6.78 16.79 -11.75
N THR A 109 -7.98 16.24 -11.57
CA THR A 109 -9.21 17.01 -11.34
C THR A 109 -9.08 17.90 -10.11
N LEU A 110 -8.55 17.40 -8.99
CA LEU A 110 -8.31 18.18 -7.78
C LEU A 110 -7.21 19.24 -7.96
N GLU A 111 -6.10 18.89 -8.60
CA GLU A 111 -4.99 19.82 -8.87
C GLU A 111 -5.41 21.01 -9.75
N ASN A 112 -6.44 20.84 -10.60
CA ASN A 112 -7.00 21.89 -11.46
C ASN A 112 -8.29 22.50 -10.91
N HIS A 113 -8.81 22.00 -9.79
CA HIS A 113 -10.06 22.48 -9.20
C HIS A 113 -9.83 23.87 -8.56
N PRO A 114 -10.62 24.92 -8.89
CA PRO A 114 -10.38 26.27 -8.38
C PRO A 114 -10.34 26.41 -6.85
N VAL A 115 -11.12 25.58 -6.15
CA VAL A 115 -11.23 25.54 -4.68
C VAL A 115 -11.20 24.10 -4.12
N ALA A 116 -10.18 23.32 -4.49
CA ALA A 116 -10.07 21.91 -4.10
C ALA A 116 -10.15 21.70 -2.57
N ASN A 117 -10.96 20.74 -2.12
CA ASN A 117 -11.07 20.38 -0.70
C ASN A 117 -10.25 19.12 -0.36
N TRP A 118 -8.96 19.32 -0.06
CA TRP A 118 -8.04 18.22 0.26
C TRP A 118 -8.37 17.49 1.56
N GLU A 119 -8.96 18.16 2.56
CA GLU A 119 -9.38 17.51 3.81
C GLU A 119 -10.56 16.56 3.59
N PHE A 120 -11.53 16.96 2.76
CA PHE A 120 -12.62 16.07 2.36
C PHE A 120 -12.08 14.88 1.56
N GLU A 121 -11.09 15.11 0.71
CA GLU A 121 -10.44 14.04 -0.04
C GLU A 121 -9.71 13.04 0.87
N LEU A 122 -9.08 13.52 1.94
CA LEU A 122 -8.48 12.65 2.95
C LEU A 122 -9.53 11.74 3.61
N LYS A 123 -10.75 12.25 3.86
CA LYS A 123 -11.87 11.44 4.38
C LYS A 123 -12.33 10.40 3.35
N ILE A 124 -12.38 10.75 2.07
CA ILE A 124 -12.75 9.82 0.99
C ILE A 124 -11.76 8.67 0.92
N VAL A 125 -10.45 8.95 0.86
CA VAL A 125 -9.45 7.89 0.75
C VAL A 125 -9.40 7.03 2.02
N SER A 126 -9.60 7.61 3.21
CA SER A 126 -9.77 6.84 4.45
C SER A 126 -10.94 5.84 4.33
N LYS A 127 -12.08 6.26 3.77
CA LYS A 127 -13.24 5.39 3.56
C LYS A 127 -12.98 4.29 2.54
N LEU A 128 -12.25 4.58 1.47
CA LEU A 128 -11.87 3.58 0.46
C LEU A 128 -10.90 2.55 1.06
N LEU A 129 -9.93 2.99 1.86
CA LEU A 129 -9.00 2.10 2.57
C LEU A 129 -9.70 1.29 3.68
N SER A 130 -10.79 1.79 4.26
CA SER A 130 -11.60 0.97 5.19
C SER A 130 -12.36 -0.15 4.48
N GLN A 131 -12.53 -0.08 3.15
CA GLN A 131 -13.21 -1.10 2.34
C GLN A 131 -12.20 -2.10 1.72
N ASP A 132 -11.05 -1.60 1.28
CA ASP A 132 -9.92 -2.42 0.84
C ASP A 132 -8.63 -1.84 1.43
N SER A 133 -8.26 -2.36 2.60
CA SER A 133 -7.10 -1.88 3.38
C SER A 133 -5.76 -2.15 2.71
N ARG A 134 -5.73 -2.99 1.67
CA ARG A 134 -4.54 -3.33 0.89
C ARG A 134 -4.54 -2.67 -0.50
N ASN A 135 -5.48 -1.75 -0.78
CA ASN A 135 -5.50 -1.03 -2.05
C ASN A 135 -4.28 -0.11 -2.18
N TYR A 136 -3.30 -0.56 -2.96
CA TYR A 136 -2.07 0.19 -3.23
C TYR A 136 -2.33 1.58 -3.83
N HIS A 137 -3.31 1.71 -4.72
CA HIS A 137 -3.68 3.00 -5.30
C HIS A 137 -4.23 3.95 -4.24
N GLY A 138 -5.07 3.45 -3.34
CA GLY A 138 -5.59 4.20 -2.20
C GLY A 138 -4.47 4.71 -1.28
N TRP A 139 -3.51 3.86 -0.93
CA TRP A 139 -2.36 4.27 -0.11
C TRP A 139 -1.45 5.28 -0.83
N HIS A 140 -1.17 5.07 -2.12
CA HIS A 140 -0.41 6.02 -2.92
C HIS A 140 -1.11 7.38 -3.01
N TYR A 141 -2.41 7.34 -3.28
CA TYR A 141 -3.24 8.52 -3.37
C TYR A 141 -3.30 9.27 -2.05
N ARG A 142 -3.51 8.58 -0.92
CA ARG A 142 -3.46 9.18 0.42
C ARG A 142 -2.18 9.98 0.66
N ARG A 143 -1.01 9.39 0.35
CA ARG A 143 0.28 10.10 0.47
C ARG A 143 0.33 11.38 -0.39
N SER A 144 -0.26 11.34 -1.59
CA SER A 144 -0.35 12.55 -2.43
C SER A 144 -1.26 13.62 -1.83
N ILE A 145 -2.40 13.25 -1.26
CA ILE A 145 -3.32 14.18 -0.58
C ILE A 145 -2.64 14.82 0.63
N ILE A 146 -1.98 14.01 1.47
CA ILE A 146 -1.22 14.51 2.62
C ILE A 146 -0.18 15.53 2.18
N LYS A 147 0.57 15.27 1.10
CA LYS A 147 1.54 16.22 0.57
C LYS A 147 0.91 17.56 0.17
N GLU A 148 -0.28 17.55 -0.44
CA GLU A 148 -0.97 18.79 -0.80
C GLU A 148 -1.51 19.54 0.44
N ILE A 149 -1.97 18.83 1.46
CA ILE A 149 -2.36 19.45 2.74
C ILE A 149 -1.14 20.04 3.45
N GLU A 150 -0.03 19.30 3.56
CA GLU A 150 1.19 19.80 4.21
C GLU A 150 1.73 21.07 3.54
N LYS A 151 1.65 21.16 2.20
CA LYS A 151 1.99 22.37 1.44
C LYS A 151 1.10 23.55 1.79
N SER A 152 -0.21 23.34 1.96
CA SER A 152 -1.15 24.43 2.22
C SER A 152 -1.05 24.96 3.65
N ILE A 153 -0.80 24.09 4.63
CA ILE A 153 -0.70 24.47 6.05
C ILE A 153 0.74 24.74 6.51
N GLY A 154 1.76 24.40 5.72
CA GLY A 154 3.18 24.59 6.04
C GLY A 154 3.68 23.73 7.21
N LYS A 155 3.00 22.62 7.53
CA LYS A 155 3.27 21.76 8.69
C LYS A 155 3.22 20.29 8.27
N SER A 156 4.15 19.49 8.79
CA SER A 156 4.12 18.05 8.57
C SER A 156 2.97 17.36 9.31
N LEU A 157 2.34 16.42 8.62
CA LEU A 157 1.32 15.50 9.13
C LEU A 157 1.87 14.10 9.42
N ALA A 158 3.20 13.92 9.41
CA ALA A 158 3.82 12.60 9.60
C ALA A 158 3.35 11.90 10.88
N LEU A 159 3.19 12.63 11.98
CA LEU A 159 2.71 12.07 13.25
C LEU A 159 1.26 11.61 13.12
N GLN A 160 0.36 12.44 12.57
CA GLN A 160 -1.03 12.04 12.34
C GLN A 160 -1.13 10.81 11.44
N GLU A 161 -0.33 10.75 10.37
CA GLU A 161 -0.29 9.59 9.49
C GLU A 161 0.29 8.35 10.17
N PHE A 162 1.24 8.51 11.09
CA PHE A 162 1.77 7.41 11.90
C PHE A 162 0.68 6.83 12.81
N HIS A 163 -0.10 7.69 13.47
CA HIS A 163 -1.25 7.26 14.29
C HIS A 163 -2.31 6.56 13.43
N TYR A 164 -2.57 7.07 12.22
CA TYR A 164 -3.46 6.40 11.27
C TYR A 164 -2.94 5.00 10.90
N THR A 165 -1.63 4.80 10.71
CA THR A 165 -1.10 3.43 10.50
C THR A 165 -1.35 2.52 11.70
N THR A 166 -1.25 3.03 12.93
CA THR A 166 -1.57 2.27 14.15
C THR A 166 -3.03 1.81 14.14
N GLU A 167 -3.98 2.70 13.80
CA GLU A 167 -5.41 2.34 13.68
C GLU A 167 -5.63 1.26 12.62
N MET A 168 -4.96 1.38 11.47
CA MET A 168 -5.07 0.42 10.37
C MET A 168 -4.43 -0.94 10.68
N ILE A 169 -3.41 -0.97 11.53
CA ILE A 169 -2.78 -2.20 12.01
C ILE A 169 -3.66 -2.86 13.08
N ASN A 170 -4.14 -2.11 14.05
CA ASN A 170 -4.99 -2.64 15.12
C ASN A 170 -6.33 -3.20 14.61
N SER A 171 -6.83 -2.67 13.49
CA SER A 171 -8.03 -3.23 12.83
C SER A 171 -7.73 -4.47 11.99
N ASN A 172 -6.50 -4.64 11.51
CA ASN A 172 -6.06 -5.80 10.73
C ASN A 172 -4.52 -5.88 10.70
N PHE A 173 -3.94 -6.76 11.52
CA PHE A 173 -2.48 -6.94 11.60
C PHE A 173 -1.88 -7.46 10.28
N SER A 174 -2.66 -8.11 9.42
CA SER A 174 -2.25 -8.54 8.06
C SER A 174 -2.16 -7.40 7.04
N ASN A 175 -2.38 -6.16 7.47
CA ASN A 175 -2.32 -5.00 6.58
C ASN A 175 -0.86 -4.58 6.29
N PHE A 176 -0.19 -5.32 5.41
CA PHE A 176 1.16 -4.98 4.95
C PHE A 176 1.31 -3.54 4.43
N SER A 177 0.25 -2.96 3.86
CA SER A 177 0.31 -1.59 3.36
C SER A 177 0.44 -0.56 4.50
N ALA A 178 -0.21 -0.82 5.65
CA ALA A 178 -0.06 0.00 6.84
C ALA A 178 1.35 -0.12 7.45
N TRP A 179 1.87 -1.35 7.61
CA TRP A 179 3.24 -1.60 8.06
C TRP A 179 4.28 -0.92 7.15
N HIS A 180 4.11 -1.07 5.83
CA HIS A 180 4.98 -0.42 4.86
C HIS A 180 4.92 1.11 5.00
N ASN A 181 3.73 1.70 5.08
CA ASN A 181 3.58 3.14 5.23
C ASN A 181 4.21 3.64 6.55
N ARG A 182 4.04 2.86 7.63
CA ARG A 182 4.65 3.11 8.95
C ARG A 182 6.18 3.16 8.86
N SER A 183 6.80 2.19 8.18
CA SER A 183 8.26 2.15 7.96
C SER A 183 8.80 3.39 7.22
N LYS A 184 7.97 4.08 6.43
CA LYS A 184 8.36 5.30 5.71
C LYS A 184 8.18 6.57 6.54
N LEU A 185 7.27 6.55 7.52
CA LEU A 185 7.00 7.67 8.42
C LEU A 185 8.03 7.74 9.57
N ILE A 186 8.48 6.59 10.08
CA ILE A 186 9.41 6.52 11.20
C ILE A 186 10.71 7.32 10.96
N PRO A 187 11.42 7.16 9.82
CA PRO A 187 12.63 7.94 9.57
C PRO A 187 12.39 9.46 9.51
N VAL A 188 11.19 9.89 9.09
CA VAL A 188 10.81 11.31 9.09
C VAL A 188 10.63 11.80 10.53
N LEU A 189 9.95 11.00 11.36
CA LEU A 189 9.63 11.34 12.74
C LEU A 189 10.88 11.36 13.64
N LEU A 190 11.75 10.36 13.54
CA LEU A 190 13.01 10.29 14.30
C LEU A 190 14.00 11.41 13.93
N LYS A 191 13.92 11.97 12.71
CA LYS A 191 14.73 13.13 12.28
C LYS A 191 14.07 14.47 12.58
N SER A 192 12.80 14.47 12.96
CA SER A 192 12.04 15.69 13.25
C SER A 192 12.35 16.21 14.66
N LYS A 193 11.72 17.32 15.07
CA LYS A 193 11.90 17.83 16.44
C LYS A 193 11.45 16.75 17.44
N PRO A 194 12.20 16.54 18.53
CA PRO A 194 11.84 15.58 19.55
C PRO A 194 10.38 15.80 20.02
N THR A 195 9.64 14.69 20.13
CA THR A 195 8.29 14.63 20.70
C THR A 195 8.29 13.52 21.73
N THR A 196 7.39 13.54 22.71
CA THR A 196 7.32 12.50 23.77
C THR A 196 7.29 11.05 23.26
N GLU A 197 6.85 10.83 22.02
CA GLU A 197 6.79 9.52 21.38
C GLU A 197 8.07 9.15 20.60
N PHE A 198 8.88 10.14 20.20
CA PHE A 198 10.06 10.01 19.32
C PHE A 198 11.33 10.68 19.87
N ASP A 199 11.40 10.95 21.18
CA ASP A 199 12.56 11.59 21.83
C ASP A 199 13.78 10.68 21.94
N ASP A 200 13.57 9.36 22.04
CA ASP A 200 14.62 8.36 22.22
C ASP A 200 14.37 7.15 21.30
N VAL A 201 15.36 6.81 20.47
CA VAL A 201 15.27 5.73 19.48
C VAL A 201 15.11 4.38 20.16
N LEU A 202 15.79 4.16 21.29
CA LEU A 202 15.72 2.91 22.03
C LEU A 202 14.33 2.67 22.61
N SER A 203 13.79 3.66 23.32
CA SER A 203 12.44 3.61 23.89
C SER A 203 11.37 3.47 22.82
N PHE A 204 11.55 4.15 21.67
CA PHE A 204 10.66 3.99 20.52
C PHE A 204 10.70 2.56 19.95
N LEU A 205 11.89 2.01 19.71
CA LEU A 205 12.05 0.65 19.19
C LEU A 205 11.41 -0.38 20.13
N LYS A 206 11.62 -0.27 21.45
CA LYS A 206 10.99 -1.17 22.44
C LYS A 206 9.46 -1.14 22.37
N LYS A 207 8.84 0.03 22.16
CA LYS A 207 7.39 0.15 21.96
C LYS A 207 6.91 -0.52 20.66
N GLU A 208 7.65 -0.36 19.57
CA GLU A 208 7.32 -1.00 18.28
C GLU A 208 7.46 -2.53 18.35
N LEU A 209 8.49 -3.04 19.03
CA LEU A 209 8.67 -4.47 19.25
C LEU A 209 7.55 -5.06 20.10
N TYR A 210 7.10 -4.35 21.14
CA TYR A 210 5.94 -4.76 21.93
C TYR A 210 4.65 -4.85 21.08
N LEU A 211 4.41 -3.88 20.20
CA LEU A 211 3.28 -3.92 19.26
C LEU A 211 3.36 -5.14 18.34
N LEU A 212 4.56 -5.44 17.81
CA LEU A 212 4.79 -6.59 16.95
C LEU A 212 4.63 -7.93 17.65
N LYS A 213 5.07 -8.03 18.91
CA LYS A 213 4.89 -9.25 19.70
C LYS A 213 3.42 -9.65 19.74
N ASN A 214 2.52 -8.70 20.00
CA ASN A 214 1.08 -8.95 19.97
C ASN A 214 0.58 -9.40 18.59
N ALA A 215 1.04 -8.76 17.51
CA ALA A 215 0.64 -9.11 16.15
C ALA A 215 1.07 -10.54 15.76
N ILE A 216 2.34 -10.87 16.03
CA ILE A 216 2.97 -12.14 15.67
C ILE A 216 2.41 -13.31 16.50
N TYR A 217 2.15 -13.12 17.79
CA TYR A 217 1.53 -14.16 18.63
C TYR A 217 0.03 -14.34 18.31
N THR A 218 -0.61 -13.37 17.66
CA THR A 218 -2.01 -13.49 17.22
C THR A 218 -2.13 -14.25 15.91
N ASP A 219 -1.24 -14.01 14.96
CA ASP A 219 -1.20 -14.69 13.66
C ASP A 219 0.27 -14.92 13.22
N PRO A 220 0.91 -16.01 13.68
CA PRO A 220 2.31 -16.30 13.39
C PRO A 220 2.57 -16.67 11.92
N GLU A 221 1.53 -16.96 11.14
CA GLU A 221 1.65 -17.19 9.70
C GLU A 221 1.63 -15.89 8.88
N ASP A 222 1.24 -14.76 9.48
CA ASP A 222 1.20 -13.47 8.78
C ASP A 222 2.59 -12.88 8.54
N GLN A 223 3.05 -13.00 7.30
CA GLN A 223 4.35 -12.49 6.87
C GLN A 223 4.58 -10.98 7.08
N SER A 224 3.52 -10.17 7.21
CA SER A 224 3.63 -8.71 7.23
C SER A 224 4.36 -8.23 8.48
N ALA A 225 3.98 -8.78 9.64
CA ALA A 225 4.59 -8.45 10.91
C ALA A 225 6.06 -8.92 10.95
N TRP A 226 6.35 -10.10 10.43
CA TRP A 226 7.72 -10.64 10.34
C TRP A 226 8.65 -9.83 9.44
N ILE A 227 8.15 -9.38 8.29
CA ILE A 227 8.93 -8.52 7.38
C ILE A 227 9.22 -7.16 8.05
N TYR A 228 8.25 -6.62 8.78
CA TYR A 228 8.42 -5.37 9.52
C TYR A 228 9.38 -5.54 10.71
N LEU A 229 9.30 -6.63 11.47
CA LEU A 229 10.25 -6.99 12.53
C LEU A 229 11.67 -7.05 11.98
N ARG A 230 11.88 -7.75 10.86
CA ARG A 230 13.19 -7.82 10.22
C ARG A 230 13.72 -6.42 9.90
N TRP A 231 12.88 -5.52 9.38
CA TRP A 231 13.29 -4.15 9.10
C TRP A 231 13.71 -3.40 10.37
N LEU A 232 12.93 -3.47 11.46
CA LEU A 232 13.28 -2.86 12.75
C LEU A 232 14.64 -3.35 13.29
N LEU A 233 14.93 -4.64 13.11
CA LEU A 233 16.17 -5.24 13.62
C LEU A 233 17.39 -4.98 12.73
N THR A 234 17.23 -4.59 11.47
CA THR A 234 18.33 -4.54 10.49
C THR A 234 18.56 -3.18 9.84
N ASP A 235 17.62 -2.25 9.91
CA ASP A 235 17.78 -0.93 9.30
C ASP A 235 18.77 -0.07 10.10
N ASP A 236 19.68 0.61 9.39
CA ASP A 236 20.74 1.42 9.97
C ASP A 236 20.20 2.50 10.92
N ILE A 237 18.97 2.99 10.72
CA ILE A 237 18.38 3.99 11.62
C ILE A 237 18.30 3.50 13.07
N PHE A 238 18.14 2.19 13.29
CA PHE A 238 18.13 1.58 14.62
C PHE A 238 19.52 1.07 14.99
N VAL A 239 20.15 0.31 14.09
CA VAL A 239 21.43 -0.36 14.36
C VAL A 239 22.55 0.63 14.70
N THR A 240 22.57 1.80 14.05
CA THR A 240 23.63 2.81 14.26
C THR A 240 23.30 3.81 15.37
N SER A 241 22.02 3.97 15.73
CA SER A 241 21.57 4.97 16.70
C SER A 241 21.48 4.43 18.13
N ILE A 242 21.53 3.11 18.31
CA ILE A 242 21.42 2.44 19.61
C ILE A 242 22.82 2.00 20.08
N SER A 243 23.06 2.01 21.40
CA SER A 243 24.33 1.53 21.94
C SER A 243 24.51 0.04 21.63
N LYS A 244 25.75 -0.39 21.43
CA LYS A 244 26.05 -1.80 21.15
C LYS A 244 25.47 -2.75 22.22
N GLY A 245 25.56 -2.37 23.49
CA GLY A 245 25.04 -3.15 24.61
C GLY A 245 23.52 -3.29 24.56
N ASP A 246 22.80 -2.17 24.41
CA ASP A 246 21.33 -2.17 24.34
C ASP A 246 20.83 -2.94 23.12
N TYR A 247 21.51 -2.82 21.97
CA TYR A 247 21.15 -3.54 20.76
C TYR A 247 21.31 -5.07 20.94
N ILE A 248 22.38 -5.52 21.58
CA ILE A 248 22.60 -6.95 21.90
C ILE A 248 21.54 -7.46 22.89
N GLU A 249 21.14 -6.64 23.87
CA GLU A 249 20.08 -6.98 24.81
C GLU A 249 18.75 -7.18 24.08
N ILE A 250 18.37 -6.24 23.21
CA ILE A 250 17.16 -6.34 22.37
C ILE A 250 17.18 -7.61 21.52
N LEU A 251 18.29 -7.89 20.83
CA LEU A 251 18.40 -9.10 20.01
C LEU A 251 18.28 -10.38 20.85
N SER A 252 18.83 -10.37 22.07
CA SER A 252 18.75 -11.52 22.97
C SER A 252 17.32 -11.74 23.50
N GLU A 253 16.61 -10.66 23.83
CA GLU A 253 15.20 -10.70 24.25
C GLU A 253 14.30 -11.18 23.10
N GLU A 254 14.45 -10.61 21.91
CA GLU A 254 13.67 -11.01 20.74
C GLU A 254 13.95 -12.45 20.34
N ARG A 255 15.21 -12.92 20.45
CA ARG A 255 15.52 -14.34 20.25
C ARG A 255 14.74 -15.24 21.21
N ALA A 256 14.69 -14.88 22.49
CA ALA A 256 13.96 -15.65 23.49
C ALA A 256 12.45 -15.67 23.19
N ASN A 257 11.87 -14.52 22.84
CA ASN A 257 10.47 -14.39 22.42
C ASN A 257 10.15 -15.29 21.21
N ILE A 258 10.98 -15.26 20.17
CA ILE A 258 10.74 -16.08 18.96
C ILE A 258 10.94 -17.57 19.22
N LYS A 259 11.87 -17.97 20.11
CA LYS A 259 12.01 -19.37 20.52
C LYS A 259 10.78 -19.85 21.28
N GLU A 260 10.28 -19.06 22.23
CA GLU A 260 9.05 -19.37 22.97
C GLU A 260 7.89 -19.59 22.00
N LEU A 261 7.65 -18.64 21.08
CA LEU A 261 6.59 -18.75 20.09
C LEU A 261 6.73 -19.99 19.21
N ASN A 262 7.94 -20.30 18.76
CA ASN A 262 8.17 -21.48 17.92
C ASN A 262 7.87 -22.80 18.64
N GLU A 263 8.10 -22.88 19.96
CA GLU A 263 7.70 -24.06 20.73
C GLU A 263 6.17 -24.16 20.87
N LEU A 264 5.47 -23.04 21.09
CA LEU A 264 4.00 -23.02 21.07
C LEU A 264 3.46 -23.49 19.71
N GLU A 265 4.04 -22.99 18.62
CA GLU A 265 3.66 -23.38 17.27
C GLU A 265 3.94 -24.86 16.97
N LYS A 266 4.99 -25.45 17.55
CA LYS A 266 5.24 -26.89 17.44
C LYS A 266 4.17 -27.71 18.14
N ASP A 267 3.80 -27.30 19.35
CA ASP A 267 2.77 -27.99 20.11
C ASP A 267 1.44 -28.01 19.35
N ASP A 268 1.13 -26.93 18.63
CA ASP A 268 -0.06 -26.81 17.79
C ASP A 268 0.08 -27.51 16.41
N ASN A 269 1.29 -27.60 15.85
CA ASN A 269 1.54 -28.12 14.50
C ASN A 269 2.23 -29.51 14.47
N ASN A 270 1.86 -30.42 15.37
CA ASN A 270 2.38 -31.80 15.41
C ASN A 270 3.93 -31.89 15.49
N GLY A 271 4.55 -30.97 16.22
CA GLY A 271 6.00 -30.90 16.41
C GLY A 271 6.77 -30.19 15.28
N LEU A 272 6.07 -29.60 14.29
CA LEU A 272 6.71 -28.87 13.20
C LEU A 272 7.05 -27.43 13.61
N ASP A 273 8.30 -27.01 13.36
CA ASP A 273 8.73 -25.63 13.57
C ASP A 273 7.99 -24.65 12.64
N ASN A 274 7.75 -23.43 13.12
CA ASN A 274 7.18 -22.36 12.32
C ASN A 274 8.23 -21.73 11.39
N ASN A 275 7.91 -21.64 10.09
CA ASN A 275 8.81 -21.13 9.07
C ASN A 275 9.29 -19.70 9.32
N TRP A 276 8.41 -18.82 9.81
CA TRP A 276 8.75 -17.43 10.08
C TRP A 276 9.57 -17.28 11.35
N CYS A 277 9.29 -18.09 12.37
CA CYS A 277 10.12 -18.16 13.56
C CYS A 277 11.56 -18.56 13.20
N LEU A 278 11.75 -19.66 12.47
CA LEU A 278 13.08 -20.10 12.03
C LEU A 278 13.81 -19.04 11.19
N LYS A 279 13.13 -18.40 10.23
CA LYS A 279 13.71 -17.32 9.40
C LYS A 279 14.16 -16.12 10.23
N THR A 280 13.43 -15.82 11.30
CA THR A 280 13.72 -14.69 12.19
C THR A 280 14.85 -15.04 13.16
N LEU A 281 14.88 -16.26 13.71
CA LEU A 281 15.98 -16.77 14.52
C LEU A 281 17.30 -16.72 13.75
N VAL A 282 17.34 -17.21 12.50
CA VAL A 282 18.52 -17.12 11.63
C VAL A 282 18.98 -15.67 11.47
N THR A 283 18.07 -14.72 11.37
CA THR A 283 18.42 -13.30 11.23
C THR A 283 19.03 -12.76 12.53
N ILE A 284 18.37 -12.99 13.68
CA ILE A 284 18.82 -12.52 14.99
C ILE A 284 20.16 -13.14 15.39
N GLU A 285 20.33 -14.44 15.17
CA GLU A 285 21.55 -15.16 15.54
C GLU A 285 22.76 -14.71 14.71
N ASN A 286 22.57 -14.45 13.41
CA ASN A 286 23.62 -13.85 12.59
C ASN A 286 23.99 -12.43 13.04
N LEU A 287 23.01 -11.63 13.48
CA LEU A 287 23.29 -10.31 14.08
C LEU A 287 24.06 -10.47 15.40
N LEU A 288 23.69 -11.41 16.26
CA LEU A 288 24.40 -11.67 17.52
C LEU A 288 25.83 -12.20 17.30
N ILE A 289 26.06 -13.04 16.30
CA ILE A 289 27.43 -13.46 15.90
C ILE A 289 28.24 -12.23 15.49
N ARG A 290 27.66 -11.34 14.67
CA ARG A 290 28.34 -10.14 14.17
C ARG A 290 28.66 -9.11 15.26
N PHE A 291 27.77 -8.93 16.24
CA PHE A 291 27.88 -7.85 17.22
C PHE A 291 28.37 -8.31 18.59
N ASP A 292 28.11 -9.54 19.03
CA ASP A 292 28.41 -10.02 20.39
C ASP A 292 29.46 -11.16 20.41
N ASP A 293 30.04 -11.53 19.26
CA ASP A 293 30.93 -12.68 19.08
C ASP A 293 30.37 -13.99 19.69
N LYS A 294 29.04 -14.07 19.85
CA LYS A 294 28.38 -15.24 20.43
C LYS A 294 28.43 -16.40 19.44
N ASN A 295 28.71 -17.59 19.95
CA ASN A 295 28.75 -18.81 19.15
C ASN A 295 27.34 -19.38 18.92
N TYR A 296 26.59 -18.78 17.98
CA TYR A 296 25.30 -19.29 17.51
C TYR A 296 25.36 -19.93 16.11
N GLN A 297 26.55 -20.23 15.61
CA GLN A 297 26.73 -20.77 14.26
C GLN A 297 26.01 -22.11 14.10
N GLU A 298 26.02 -22.94 15.14
CA GLU A 298 25.31 -24.21 15.16
C GLU A 298 23.78 -24.05 15.19
N ASP A 299 23.25 -23.09 15.97
CA ASP A 299 21.81 -22.77 15.96
C ASP A 299 21.33 -22.30 14.56
N VAL A 300 22.12 -21.46 13.89
CA VAL A 300 21.84 -20.96 12.54
C VAL A 300 21.80 -22.11 11.54
N ILE A 301 22.82 -22.98 11.55
CA ILE A 301 22.89 -24.15 10.67
C ILE A 301 21.70 -25.08 10.89
N ASN A 302 21.34 -25.34 12.15
CA ASN A 302 20.21 -26.20 12.49
C ASN A 302 18.88 -25.61 12.01
N SER A 303 18.66 -24.31 12.19
CA SER A 303 17.47 -23.61 11.71
C SER A 303 17.37 -23.62 10.17
N LEU A 304 18.48 -23.43 9.46
CA LEU A 304 18.53 -23.50 8.00
C LEU A 304 18.23 -24.91 7.47
N LYS A 305 18.76 -25.96 8.11
CA LYS A 305 18.44 -27.35 7.76
C LYS A 305 16.95 -27.65 7.90
N LYS A 306 16.33 -27.21 9.00
CA LYS A 306 14.88 -27.35 9.19
C LYS A 306 14.07 -26.60 8.13
N LEU A 307 14.50 -25.38 7.76
CA LEU A 307 13.84 -24.59 6.72
C LEU A 307 13.89 -25.23 5.33
N ILE A 308 14.92 -26.02 5.01
CA ILE A 308 15.00 -26.77 3.74
C ILE A 308 13.83 -27.76 3.60
N GLU A 309 13.45 -28.40 4.71
CA GLU A 309 12.35 -29.35 4.76
C GLU A 309 10.99 -28.64 4.87
N ALA A 310 10.90 -27.60 5.70
CA ALA A 310 9.65 -26.90 6.01
C ALA A 310 9.19 -25.86 4.96
N ASP A 311 10.09 -25.35 4.11
CA ASP A 311 9.78 -24.40 3.02
C ASP A 311 10.48 -24.83 1.70
N PRO A 312 10.04 -25.94 1.07
CA PRO A 312 10.73 -26.56 -0.05
C PRO A 312 10.79 -25.67 -1.30
N LEU A 313 9.87 -24.71 -1.44
CA LEU A 313 9.87 -23.74 -2.53
C LEU A 313 11.08 -22.79 -2.47
N ARG A 314 11.66 -22.59 -1.29
CA ARG A 314 12.83 -21.74 -1.06
C ARG A 314 14.08 -22.53 -0.66
N LYS A 315 14.08 -23.86 -0.80
CA LYS A 315 15.17 -24.73 -0.37
C LYS A 315 16.56 -24.28 -0.84
N ASN A 316 16.68 -23.88 -2.11
CA ASN A 316 17.98 -23.48 -2.68
C ASN A 316 18.50 -22.21 -1.99
N MET A 317 17.62 -21.27 -1.62
CA MET A 317 18.01 -20.08 -0.86
C MET A 317 18.60 -20.43 0.52
N TYR A 318 18.13 -21.51 1.16
CA TYR A 318 18.66 -21.96 2.45
C TYR A 318 19.97 -22.75 2.29
N ILE A 319 20.08 -23.57 1.23
CA ILE A 319 21.32 -24.28 0.89
C ILE A 319 22.44 -23.29 0.61
N ASP A 320 22.18 -22.27 -0.21
CA ASP A 320 23.17 -21.22 -0.52
C ASP A 320 23.67 -20.50 0.75
N ARG A 321 22.83 -20.38 1.80
CA ARG A 321 23.20 -19.79 3.09
C ARG A 321 23.96 -20.72 4.03
N LEU A 322 23.93 -22.03 3.80
CA LEU A 322 24.73 -23.00 4.55
C LEU A 322 26.17 -23.08 4.03
N GLU A 323 26.40 -22.64 2.78
CA GLU A 323 27.70 -22.66 2.12
C GLU A 323 28.53 -21.37 2.37
N LEU A 324 27.92 -20.35 2.97
CA LEU A 324 28.52 -19.08 3.39
C LEU A 324 28.90 -19.14 4.88
#